data_AF-A0A7W1VES4-F1
#
_entry.id   AF-A0A7W1VES4-F1
#
_cell.length_a   1.000
_cell.length_b   1.000
_cell.length_c   1.000
_cell.angle_alpha   90.00
_cell.angle_beta   90.00
_cell.angle_gamma   90.00
#
_symmetry.space_group_name_H-M   'P 1'
#
loop_
_entity.id
_entity.type
_entity.pdbx_description
1 polymer ?
#
loop_
_entity_poly.entity_id
_entity_poly.type
_entity_poly.pdbx_seq_one_letter_code
_entity_poly.pdbx_strand_id
1 'polypeptide(L)'
;MTSILGCKNSRRAGRKASIYGIVALVPMYFLKDYVGQDFPPPLTHAEFFYGFTGVVLAWQIVFLIISRDPLKYRSLMLPAILEKAAWGVPVLIFYFWFGFLKIISASPAERRLVSFKILV
;
A
#
# COMPACT_ATOMS: atom_id res chain seq x y z
N MET A 1 35.15 7.93 -3.90
CA MET A 1 34.41 7.76 -5.17
C MET A 1 33.14 6.89 -5.06
N THR A 2 33.05 5.97 -4.10
CA THR A 2 31.86 5.09 -3.90
C THR A 2 30.62 5.80 -3.33
N SER A 3 30.75 6.85 -2.50
CA SER A 3 29.58 7.51 -1.90
C SER A 3 28.73 8.34 -2.89
N ILE A 4 29.37 8.95 -3.90
CA ILE A 4 28.69 9.80 -4.89
C ILE A 4 27.84 8.93 -5.85
N LEU A 5 28.34 7.75 -6.21
CA LEU A 5 27.61 6.77 -7.01
C LEU A 5 26.38 6.22 -6.25
N GLY A 6 26.50 5.99 -4.94
CA GLY A 6 25.39 5.57 -4.08
C GLY A 6 24.24 6.60 -4.03
N CYS A 7 24.58 7.88 -3.86
CA CYS A 7 23.58 8.97 -3.83
C CYS A 7 22.85 9.12 -5.18
N LYS A 8 23.58 8.97 -6.29
CA LYS A 8 23.02 9.04 -7.65
C LYS A 8 22.06 7.89 -7.95
N ASN A 9 22.35 6.68 -7.44
CA ASN A 9 21.49 5.51 -7.62
C ASN A 9 20.22 5.58 -6.77
N SER A 10 20.32 6.06 -5.53
CA SER A 10 19.18 6.28 -4.62
C SER A 10 18.16 7.27 -5.21
N ARG A 11 18.64 8.39 -5.77
CA ARG A 11 17.83 9.38 -6.50
C ARG A 11 17.05 8.79 -7.67
N ARG A 12 17.66 7.87 -8.43
CA ARG A 12 17.00 7.20 -9.57
C ARG A 12 15.97 6.19 -9.11
N ALA A 13 16.27 5.41 -8.06
CA ALA A 13 15.36 4.41 -7.52
C ALA A 13 14.08 5.03 -6.94
N GLY A 14 14.21 6.08 -6.11
CA GLY A 14 13.05 6.79 -5.56
C GLY A 14 12.16 7.42 -6.64
N ARG A 15 12.78 7.97 -7.69
CA ARG A 15 12.04 8.54 -8.83
C ARG A 15 11.26 7.49 -9.59
N LYS A 16 11.87 6.33 -9.88
CA LYS A 16 11.19 5.21 -10.56
C LYS A 16 10.03 4.67 -9.72
N ALA A 17 10.25 4.49 -8.41
CA ALA A 17 9.21 4.02 -7.50
C ALA A 17 8.00 4.96 -7.43
N SER A 18 8.24 6.28 -7.40
CA SER A 18 7.16 7.27 -7.32
C SER A 18 6.39 7.38 -8.65
N ILE A 19 7.08 7.30 -9.79
CA ILE A 19 6.42 7.26 -11.11
C ILE A 19 5.56 6.01 -11.23
N TYR A 20 6.07 4.86 -10.81
CA TYR A 20 5.30 3.63 -10.77
C TYR A 20 4.04 3.77 -9.90
N GLY A 21 4.17 4.40 -8.72
CA GLY A 21 3.02 4.71 -7.85
C GLY A 21 1.95 5.56 -8.55
N ILE A 22 2.33 6.61 -9.28
CA ILE A 22 1.39 7.43 -10.06
C ILE A 22 0.70 6.59 -11.13
N VAL A 23 1.46 5.82 -11.90
CA VAL A 23 0.92 4.96 -12.97
C VAL A 23 -0.03 3.90 -12.44
N ALA A 24 0.22 3.38 -11.23
CA ALA A 24 -0.68 2.41 -10.59
C ALA A 24 -1.95 3.06 -10.02
N LEU A 25 -1.87 4.29 -9.50
CA LEU A 25 -2.97 4.98 -8.84
C LEU A 25 -3.92 5.70 -9.81
N VAL A 26 -3.43 6.15 -10.97
CA VAL A 26 -4.28 6.82 -11.97
C VAL A 26 -5.40 5.89 -12.49
N PRO A 27 -5.14 4.62 -12.86
CA PRO A 27 -6.19 3.66 -13.19
C PRO A 27 -7.19 3.46 -12.04
N MET A 28 -6.71 3.54 -10.79
CA MET A 28 -7.53 3.32 -9.59
C MET A 28 -8.70 4.30 -9.49
N TYR A 29 -8.61 5.51 -10.06
CA TYR A 29 -9.73 6.45 -10.17
C TYR A 29 -10.88 5.93 -11.04
N PHE A 30 -10.58 5.12 -12.04
CA PHE A 30 -11.55 4.57 -12.99
C PHE A 30 -12.09 3.21 -12.55
N LEU A 31 -11.47 2.56 -11.57
CA LEU A 31 -11.84 1.21 -11.10
C LEU A 31 -12.90 1.21 -9.98
N LYS A 32 -13.48 2.37 -9.61
CA LYS A 32 -14.48 2.46 -8.52
C LYS A 32 -15.61 1.43 -8.67
N ASP A 33 -16.15 1.30 -9.88
CA ASP A 33 -17.32 0.45 -10.15
C ASP A 33 -16.96 -1.05 -10.10
N TYR A 34 -15.72 -1.40 -10.45
CA TYR A 34 -15.21 -2.78 -10.33
C TYR A 34 -14.97 -3.17 -8.87
N VAL A 35 -14.38 -2.27 -8.07
CA VAL A 35 -14.12 -2.52 -6.64
C VAL A 35 -15.42 -2.73 -5.86
N GLY A 36 -16.48 -1.98 -6.19
CA GLY A 36 -17.80 -2.13 -5.56
C GLY A 36 -18.53 -3.44 -5.91
N GLN A 37 -18.14 -4.13 -6.99
CA GLN A 37 -18.69 -5.43 -7.39
C GLN A 37 -17.92 -6.61 -6.77
N ASP A 38 -16.59 -6.55 -6.75
CA ASP A 38 -15.74 -7.65 -6.27
C ASP A 38 -15.67 -7.74 -4.73
N PHE A 39 -15.96 -6.65 -4.01
CA PHE A 39 -15.95 -6.60 -2.54
C PHE A 39 -17.30 -6.07 -1.99
N PRO A 40 -18.37 -6.90 -1.97
CA PRO A 40 -19.64 -6.52 -1.32
C PRO A 40 -19.40 -6.37 0.20
N PRO A 41 -19.79 -5.25 0.85
CA PRO A 41 -20.89 -4.33 0.53
C PRO A 41 -20.54 -3.22 -0.49
N PRO A 42 -21.55 -2.66 -1.20
CA PRO A 42 -21.33 -1.54 -2.12
C PRO A 42 -20.57 -0.41 -1.44
N LEU A 43 -19.66 0.24 -2.16
CA LEU A 43 -18.93 1.41 -1.71
C LEU A 43 -19.89 2.59 -1.53
N THR A 44 -20.61 2.64 -0.39
CA THR A 44 -21.71 3.59 -0.13
C THR A 44 -21.24 5.05 -0.05
N HIS A 45 -19.95 5.27 0.19
CA HIS A 45 -19.34 6.59 0.32
C HIS A 45 -18.20 6.74 -0.70
N ALA A 46 -18.53 7.33 -1.84
CA ALA A 46 -17.54 7.61 -2.88
C ALA A 46 -16.47 8.60 -2.41
N GLU A 47 -16.79 9.48 -1.45
CA GLU A 47 -15.86 10.48 -0.93
C GLU A 47 -14.62 9.87 -0.27
N PHE A 48 -14.74 8.75 0.44
CA PHE A 48 -13.59 8.12 1.09
C PHE A 48 -12.65 7.46 0.09
N PHE A 49 -13.19 6.88 -0.98
CA PHE A 49 -12.38 6.27 -2.04
C PHE A 49 -11.59 7.32 -2.81
N TYR A 50 -12.27 8.31 -3.39
CA TYR A 50 -11.60 9.37 -4.13
C TYR A 50 -10.72 10.26 -3.26
N GLY A 51 -11.13 10.50 -2.00
CA GLY A 51 -10.33 11.23 -1.02
C GLY A 51 -9.04 10.51 -0.69
N PHE A 52 -9.09 9.20 -0.40
CA PHE A 52 -7.90 8.40 -0.13
C PHE A 52 -7.00 8.32 -1.37
N THR A 53 -7.53 7.96 -2.54
CA THR A 53 -6.73 7.87 -3.77
C THR A 53 -6.09 9.23 -4.13
N GLY A 54 -6.78 10.34 -3.88
CA GLY A 54 -6.25 11.70 -4.07
C GLY A 54 -5.11 12.04 -3.11
N VAL A 55 -5.25 11.71 -1.84
CA VAL A 55 -4.17 11.87 -0.85
C VAL A 55 -2.95 11.03 -1.25
N VAL A 56 -3.14 9.77 -1.63
CA VAL A 56 -2.02 8.90 -2.04
C VAL A 56 -1.34 9.45 -3.30
N LEU A 57 -2.08 9.94 -4.30
CA LEU A 57 -1.49 10.61 -5.47
C LEU A 57 -0.68 11.85 -5.09
N ALA A 58 -1.19 12.69 -4.18
CA ALA A 58 -0.47 13.87 -3.71
C ALA A 58 0.86 13.46 -3.05
N TRP A 59 0.88 12.38 -2.26
CA TRP A 59 2.10 11.83 -1.67
C TRP A 59 3.09 11.29 -2.70
N GLN A 60 2.64 10.70 -3.82
CA GLN A 60 3.56 10.30 -4.89
C GLN A 60 4.31 11.51 -5.49
N ILE A 61 3.68 12.68 -5.57
CA ILE A 61 4.33 13.93 -6.00
C ILE A 61 5.38 14.37 -4.97
N VAL A 62 5.07 14.25 -3.67
CA VAL A 62 6.03 14.52 -2.60
C VAL A 62 7.24 13.57 -2.68
N PHE A 63 7.02 12.28 -2.92
CA PHE A 63 8.11 11.31 -3.10
C PHE A 63 8.97 11.60 -4.34
N LEU A 64 8.39 12.13 -5.43
CA LEU A 64 9.15 12.64 -6.57
C LEU A 64 10.06 13.82 -6.17
N ILE A 65 9.56 14.75 -5.33
CA ILE A 65 10.32 15.90 -4.85
C ILE A 65 11.47 15.44 -3.94
N ILE A 66 11.19 14.58 -2.96
CA ILE A 66 12.20 14.01 -2.06
C ILE A 66 13.27 13.26 -2.86
N SER A 67 12.85 12.51 -3.89
CA SER A 67 13.76 11.76 -4.75
C SER A 67 14.73 12.66 -5.52
N ARG A 68 14.37 13.92 -5.84
CA ARG A 68 15.26 14.85 -6.55
C ARG A 68 16.47 15.25 -5.72
N ASP A 69 16.31 15.42 -4.41
CA ASP A 69 17.41 15.74 -3.51
C ASP A 69 17.20 15.15 -2.10
N PRO A 70 17.51 13.85 -1.91
CA PRO A 70 17.23 13.16 -0.65
C PRO A 70 18.03 13.71 0.54
N LEU A 71 19.18 14.37 0.30
CA LEU A 71 19.97 14.98 1.37
C LEU A 71 19.32 16.26 1.89
N LYS A 72 18.77 17.08 0.98
CA LYS A 72 18.06 18.32 1.33
C LYS A 72 16.73 18.04 2.04
N TYR A 73 16.02 16.98 1.63
CA TYR A 73 14.69 16.65 2.15
C TYR A 73 14.70 15.58 3.26
N ARG A 74 15.80 15.47 4.02
CA ARG A 74 15.94 14.43 5.06
C ARG A 74 14.86 14.51 6.14
N SER A 75 14.40 15.71 6.50
CA SER A 75 13.29 15.89 7.44
C SER A 75 11.96 15.35 6.93
N LEU A 76 11.77 15.29 5.60
CA LEU A 76 10.58 14.71 4.98
C LEU A 76 10.62 13.18 4.87
N MET A 77 11.76 12.53 5.20
CA MET A 77 11.81 11.06 5.27
C MET A 77 11.00 10.49 6.44
N LEU A 78 10.95 11.18 7.59
CA LEU A 78 10.15 10.75 8.73
C LEU A 78 8.64 10.67 8.41
N PRO A 79 8.00 11.73 7.86
CA PRO A 79 6.60 11.64 7.48
C PRO A 79 6.38 10.67 6.30
N ALA A 80 7.35 10.49 5.40
CA ALA A 80 7.26 9.48 4.35
C ALA A 80 7.25 8.03 4.89
N ILE A 81 8.03 7.76 5.95
CA ILE A 81 8.01 6.47 6.64
C ILE A 81 6.67 6.29 7.36
N LEU A 82 6.18 7.35 8.02
CA LEU A 82 4.91 7.32 8.72
C LEU A 82 3.75 7.04 7.76
N GLU A 83 3.72 7.67 6.58
CA GLU A 83 2.70 7.41 5.55
C GLU A 83 2.70 5.94 5.13
N LYS A 84 3.87 5.39 4.80
CA LYS A 84 3.99 3.97 4.44
C LYS A 84 3.59 3.03 5.57
N ALA A 85 3.95 3.37 6.81
CA ALA A 85 3.59 2.59 7.98
C ALA A 85 2.09 2.68 8.29
N ALA A 86 1.48 3.84 8.10
CA ALA A 86 0.05 4.08 8.33
C ALA A 86 -0.83 3.23 7.43
N TRP A 87 -0.35 2.84 6.24
CA TRP A 87 -1.04 1.87 5.41
C TRP A 87 -0.58 0.43 5.69
N GLY A 88 0.74 0.18 5.75
CA GLY A 88 1.28 -1.19 5.86
C GLY A 88 1.01 -1.88 7.19
N VAL A 89 1.08 -1.14 8.31
CA VAL A 89 0.91 -1.70 9.66
C VAL A 89 -0.54 -2.15 9.89
N PRO A 90 -1.59 -1.35 9.60
CA PRO A 90 -2.97 -1.81 9.76
C PRO A 90 -3.28 -3.02 8.88
N VAL A 91 -2.78 -3.08 7.64
CA VAL A 91 -3.00 -4.23 6.74
C VAL A 91 -2.38 -5.51 7.32
N LEU A 92 -1.14 -5.42 7.82
CA LEU A 92 -0.46 -6.55 8.48
C LEU A 92 -1.18 -7.01 9.74
N ILE A 93 -1.56 -6.06 10.60
CA ILE A 93 -2.32 -6.37 11.82
C ILE A 93 -3.65 -7.02 11.45
N PHE A 94 -4.38 -6.47 10.48
CA PHE A 94 -5.67 -7.00 10.07
C PHE A 94 -5.53 -8.42 9.50
N TYR A 95 -4.58 -8.64 8.60
CA TYR A 95 -4.33 -9.97 8.03
C TYR A 95 -3.93 -10.99 9.09
N PHE A 96 -3.04 -10.63 10.01
CA PHE A 96 -2.58 -11.53 11.07
C PHE A 96 -3.69 -11.81 12.08
N TRP A 97 -4.39 -10.77 12.53
CA TRP A 97 -5.47 -10.87 13.51
C TRP A 97 -6.67 -11.64 12.97
N PHE A 98 -7.19 -11.30 11.79
CA PHE A 98 -8.31 -12.03 11.19
C PHE A 98 -7.94 -13.44 10.75
N GLY A 99 -6.73 -13.65 10.22
CA GLY A 99 -6.22 -14.97 9.86
C GLY A 99 -6.16 -15.89 11.08
N PHE A 100 -5.65 -15.37 12.20
CA PHE A 100 -5.59 -16.09 13.47
C PHE A 100 -6.98 -16.38 14.06
N LEU A 101 -7.88 -15.39 14.05
CA LEU A 101 -9.24 -15.57 14.60
C LEU A 101 -10.07 -16.58 13.81
N LYS A 102 -9.95 -16.63 12.46
CA LYS A 102 -10.62 -17.65 11.64
C LYS A 102 -10.21 -19.07 12.01
N ILE A 103 -8.98 -19.29 12.46
CA ILE A 103 -8.49 -20.62 12.86
C ILE A 103 -9.15 -21.07 14.17
N ILE A 104 -9.36 -20.14 15.11
CA ILE A 104 -9.92 -20.43 16.44
C ILE A 104 -11.45 -20.61 16.37
N SER A 105 -12.15 -19.78 15.59
CA SER A 105 -13.61 -19.84 15.45
C SER A 105 -14.10 -20.87 14.42
N ALA A 106 -13.20 -21.47 13.62
CA ALA A 106 -13.55 -22.50 12.65
C ALA A 106 -14.27 -23.69 13.31
N SER A 107 -15.46 -24.00 12.80
CA SER A 107 -16.23 -25.20 13.14
C SER A 107 -15.39 -26.47 12.89
N PRO A 108 -15.60 -27.57 13.66
CA PRO A 108 -14.91 -28.84 13.44
C PRO A 108 -14.98 -29.37 11.99
N ALA A 109 -16.03 -29.00 11.24
CA ALA A 109 -16.20 -29.37 9.83
C ALA A 109 -15.30 -28.57 8.88
N GLU A 110 -15.06 -27.28 9.13
CA GLU A 110 -14.18 -26.42 8.32
C GLU A 110 -12.69 -26.75 8.53
N ARG A 111 -12.30 -27.19 9.73
CA ARG A 111 -10.92 -27.61 10.02
C ARG A 111 -10.41 -28.74 9.12
N ARG A 112 -11.30 -29.64 8.67
CA ARG A 112 -10.93 -30.72 7.72
C ARG A 112 -10.60 -30.18 6.33
N LEU A 113 -11.31 -29.14 5.87
CA LEU A 113 -11.09 -28.56 4.54
C LEU A 113 -9.82 -27.70 4.50
N VAL A 114 -9.51 -26.98 5.58
CA VAL A 114 -8.24 -26.21 5.69
C VAL A 114 -7.03 -27.15 5.74
N SER A 115 -7.12 -28.28 6.48
CA SER A 115 -6.06 -29.30 6.47
C SER A 115 -5.86 -29.94 5.09
N PHE A 116 -6.95 -30.14 4.33
CA PHE A 116 -6.87 -30.73 2.99
C PHE A 116 -6.28 -29.76 1.94
N LYS A 117 -6.52 -28.45 2.11
CA LYS A 117 -6.06 -27.39 1.20
C LYS A 117 -4.61 -26.95 1.40
N ILE A 118 -3.99 -27.38 2.51
CA ILE A 118 -2.56 -27.19 2.81
C ILE A 118 -1.73 -28.41 2.36
N LEU A 119 -2.39 -29.55 2.11
CA LEU A 119 -1.75 -30.81 1.73
C LEU A 119 -1.77 -31.08 0.20
N VAL A 120 -2.31 -30.15 -0.60
CA VAL A 120 -2.31 -30.15 -2.07
C VAL A 120 -1.78 -28.80 -2.54
#